data_AF-A0A6C0DPP3-F1
#
_entry.id   AF-A0A6C0DPP3-F1
#
_cell.length_a   1.000
_cell.length_b   1.000
_cell.length_c   1.000
_cell.angle_alpha   90.00
_cell.angle_beta   90.00
_cell.angle_gamma   90.00
#
_symmetry.space_group_name_H-M   'P 1'
#
loop_
_entity.id
_entity.type
_entity.pdbx_description
1 polymer ?
#
loop_
_entity_poly.entity_id
_entity_poly.type
_entity_poly.pdbx_seq_one_letter_code
_entity_poly.pdbx_strand_id
1 'polypeptide(L)'
;MSRRGPPTLPPEEPAIPLDAPTARARSLYIKEMIAKVEQLKESGKTADEIQEALPEFHSKYPMFLKLLLKDSSYKQSGSLRTMLGALDRMGTGSMTQHQASVAVGQQLHDVYIKPRLGEEH
;
A
#
# COMPACT_ATOMS: atom_id res chain seq x y z
N MET A 1 -37.03 -12.40 28.34
CA MET A 1 -36.68 -12.43 26.90
C MET A 1 -35.48 -11.49 26.68
N SER A 2 -34.26 -11.99 26.74
CA SER A 2 -33.06 -11.16 26.58
C SER A 2 -32.73 -10.97 25.10
N ARG A 3 -32.94 -9.75 24.60
CA ARG A 3 -32.48 -9.32 23.27
C ARG A 3 -30.95 -9.22 23.34
N ARG A 4 -30.24 -10.14 22.67
CA ARG A 4 -28.79 -9.98 22.43
C ARG A 4 -28.64 -8.79 21.49
N GLY A 5 -28.02 -7.71 21.97
CA GLY A 5 -27.62 -6.58 21.13
C GLY A 5 -26.65 -7.03 20.04
N PRO A 6 -26.50 -6.25 18.96
CA PRO A 6 -25.56 -6.56 17.90
C PRO A 6 -24.14 -6.74 18.47
N PRO A 7 -23.33 -7.65 17.90
CA PRO A 7 -21.95 -7.85 18.36
C PRO A 7 -21.22 -6.51 18.30
N THR A 8 -20.77 -6.02 19.45
CA THR A 8 -19.83 -4.91 19.52
C THR A 8 -18.58 -5.36 18.81
N LEU A 9 -18.27 -4.75 17.67
CA LEU A 9 -16.94 -4.85 17.07
C LEU A 9 -15.91 -4.55 18.17
N PRO A 10 -14.81 -5.32 18.26
CA PRO A 10 -13.75 -4.97 19.19
C PRO A 10 -13.36 -3.51 18.95
N PRO A 11 -13.06 -2.73 20.01
CA PRO A 11 -12.57 -1.37 19.84
C PRO A 11 -11.39 -1.44 18.86
N GLU A 12 -11.50 -0.75 17.72
CA GLU A 12 -10.36 -0.63 16.80
C GLU A 12 -9.21 -0.11 17.63
N GLU A 13 -8.17 -0.92 17.82
CA GLU A 13 -6.96 -0.48 18.49
C GLU A 13 -6.53 0.81 17.78
N PRO A 14 -6.37 1.94 18.51
CA PRO A 14 -6.07 3.20 17.87
C PRO A 14 -4.79 3.00 17.06
N ALA A 15 -4.92 3.08 15.73
CA ALA A 15 -3.79 2.89 14.84
C ALA A 15 -2.68 3.83 15.31
N ILE A 16 -1.50 3.28 15.61
CA ILE A 16 -0.34 4.05 16.11
C ILE A 16 -0.21 5.29 15.22
N PRO A 17 -0.32 6.51 15.80
CA PRO A 17 -0.29 7.73 15.03
C PRO A 17 0.98 7.80 14.18
N LEU A 18 0.82 7.86 12.87
CA LEU A 18 1.91 8.06 11.93
C LEU A 18 2.14 9.57 11.83
N ASP A 19 3.20 10.04 12.47
CA ASP A 19 3.63 11.44 12.38
C ASP A 19 4.07 11.79 10.95
N ALA A 20 3.96 13.08 10.60
CA ALA A 20 4.29 13.59 9.28
C ALA A 20 5.74 13.24 8.82
N PRO A 21 6.80 13.42 9.62
CA PRO A 21 8.14 13.03 9.19
C PRO A 21 8.26 11.53 8.93
N THR A 22 7.65 10.68 9.75
CA THR A 22 7.63 9.23 9.52
C THR A 22 6.83 8.86 8.26
N ALA A 23 5.69 9.51 7.99
CA ALA A 23 4.91 9.31 6.78
C ALA A 23 5.71 9.67 5.51
N ARG A 24 6.43 10.80 5.54
CA ARG A 24 7.31 11.23 4.45
C ARG A 24 8.46 10.26 4.24
N ALA A 25 9.15 9.86 5.32
CA ALA A 25 10.25 8.91 5.26
C ALA A 25 9.81 7.57 4.66
N ARG A 26 8.64 7.06 5.06
CA ARG A 26 8.05 5.83 4.49
C ARG A 26 7.71 5.98 3.01
N SER A 27 7.12 7.10 2.60
CA SER A 27 6.81 7.37 1.17
C SER A 27 8.08 7.37 0.31
N LEU A 28 9.13 8.07 0.77
CA LEU A 28 10.41 8.13 0.07
C LEU A 28 11.07 6.76 -0.02
N TYR A 29 11.13 6.03 1.09
CA TYR A 29 11.71 4.69 1.13
C TYR A 29 11.00 3.75 0.15
N ILE A 30 9.67 3.71 0.15
CA ILE A 30 8.90 2.86 -0.77
C ILE A 30 9.16 3.25 -2.22
N LYS A 31 9.16 4.56 -2.55
CA LYS A 31 9.47 5.05 -3.90
C LYS A 31 10.88 4.63 -4.37
N GLU A 32 11.87 4.72 -3.47
CA GLU A 32 13.25 4.31 -3.77
C GLU A 32 13.35 2.80 -4.01
N MET A 33 12.69 1.99 -3.17
CA MET A 33 12.71 0.53 -3.33
C MET A 33 12.01 0.09 -4.61
N ILE A 34 10.89 0.74 -4.98
CA ILE A 34 10.24 0.54 -6.27
C ILE A 34 11.24 0.79 -7.40
N ALA A 35 11.88 1.96 -7.42
CA ALA A 35 12.85 2.33 -8.45
C ALA A 35 14.03 1.34 -8.53
N LYS A 36 14.54 0.86 -7.39
CA LYS A 36 15.59 -0.18 -7.37
C LYS A 36 15.11 -1.50 -7.96
N VAL A 37 13.91 -1.96 -7.59
CA VAL A 37 13.34 -3.18 -8.17
C VAL A 37 13.19 -3.03 -9.69
N GLU A 38 12.76 -1.88 -10.17
CA GLU A 38 12.67 -1.61 -11.61
C GLU A 38 14.03 -1.66 -12.29
N GLN A 39 15.02 -0.96 -11.75
CA GLN A 39 16.36 -0.93 -12.32
C GLN A 39 16.95 -2.34 -12.41
N LEU A 40 16.71 -3.18 -11.39
CA LEU A 40 17.16 -4.57 -11.40
C LEU A 40 16.39 -5.41 -12.44
N LYS A 41 15.07 -5.21 -12.59
CA LYS A 41 14.27 -5.85 -13.66
C LYS A 41 14.74 -5.43 -15.06
N GLU A 42 14.99 -4.14 -15.27
CA GLU A 42 15.49 -3.60 -16.54
C GLU A 42 16.91 -4.09 -16.87
N SER A 43 17.70 -4.37 -15.84
CA SER A 43 19.01 -5.01 -15.97
C SER A 43 18.92 -6.51 -16.29
N GLY A 44 17.72 -7.06 -16.43
CA GLY A 44 17.48 -8.47 -16.75
C GLY A 44 17.58 -9.41 -15.55
N LYS A 45 17.62 -8.89 -14.32
CA LYS A 45 17.67 -9.75 -13.13
C LYS A 45 16.35 -10.47 -12.90
N THR A 46 16.46 -11.71 -12.44
CA THR A 46 15.33 -12.56 -12.07
C THR A 46 14.73 -12.15 -10.73
N ALA A 47 13.52 -12.64 -10.45
CA ALA A 47 12.81 -12.35 -9.20
C ALA A 47 13.58 -12.79 -7.95
N ASP A 48 14.28 -13.92 -8.02
CA ASP A 48 15.12 -14.44 -6.92
C ASP A 48 16.35 -13.54 -6.70
N GLU A 49 17.06 -13.15 -7.76
CA GLU A 49 18.20 -12.25 -7.65
C GLU A 49 17.83 -10.86 -7.10
N ILE A 50 16.62 -10.38 -7.39
CA ILE A 50 16.12 -9.12 -6.83
C ILE A 50 15.84 -9.27 -5.33
N GLN A 51 15.31 -10.42 -4.89
CA GLN A 51 15.08 -10.71 -3.47
C GLN A 51 16.41 -10.79 -2.71
N GLU A 52 17.43 -11.40 -3.30
CA GLU A 52 18.77 -11.46 -2.73
C GLU A 52 19.47 -10.09 -2.71
N ALA A 53 19.21 -9.24 -3.71
CA ALA A 53 19.76 -7.89 -3.77
C ALA A 53 19.10 -6.93 -2.76
N LEU A 54 17.88 -7.23 -2.31
CA LEU A 54 17.09 -6.41 -1.39
C LEU A 54 16.59 -7.22 -0.18
N PRO A 55 17.48 -7.82 0.62
CA PRO A 55 17.10 -8.78 1.66
C PRO A 55 16.32 -8.12 2.81
N GLU A 56 16.67 -6.88 3.17
CA GLU A 56 15.95 -6.14 4.21
C GLU A 56 14.52 -5.78 3.75
N PHE A 57 14.37 -5.39 2.49
CA PHE A 57 13.07 -5.07 1.92
C PHE A 57 12.20 -6.31 1.75
N HIS A 58 12.81 -7.43 1.33
CA HIS A 58 12.15 -8.73 1.29
C HIS A 58 11.68 -9.16 2.69
N SER A 59 12.51 -8.97 3.73
CA SER A 59 12.16 -9.34 5.10
C SER A 59 11.04 -8.46 5.67
N LYS A 60 11.11 -7.13 5.48
CA LYS A 60 10.13 -6.19 6.03
C LYS A 60 8.82 -6.13 5.23
N TYR A 61 8.87 -6.33 3.92
CA TYR A 61 7.75 -6.14 3.00
C TYR A 61 7.64 -7.25 1.93
N PRO A 62 7.60 -8.54 2.32
CA PRO A 62 7.67 -9.66 1.37
C PRO A 62 6.52 -9.69 0.36
N MET A 63 5.30 -9.37 0.80
CA MET A 63 4.12 -9.32 -0.07
C MET A 63 4.18 -8.18 -1.07
N PHE A 64 4.76 -7.05 -0.65
CA PHE A 64 4.89 -5.88 -1.50
C PHE A 64 5.98 -6.10 -2.56
N LEU A 65 7.12 -6.69 -2.19
CA LEU A 65 8.15 -7.10 -3.14
C LEU A 65 7.59 -8.10 -4.16
N LYS A 66 6.84 -9.12 -3.72
CA LYS A 66 6.15 -10.05 -4.63
C LYS A 66 5.22 -9.33 -5.61
N LEU A 67 4.49 -8.30 -5.17
CA LEU A 67 3.63 -7.51 -6.05
C LEU A 67 4.43 -6.79 -7.14
N LEU A 68 5.55 -6.15 -6.78
CA LEU A 68 6.43 -5.43 -7.72
C LEU A 68 7.09 -6.37 -8.74
N LEU A 69 7.43 -7.59 -8.30
CA LEU A 69 8.02 -8.62 -9.14
C LEU A 69 7.00 -9.24 -10.10
N LYS A 70 5.78 -9.51 -9.61
CA LYS A 70 4.72 -10.20 -10.37
C LYS A 70 4.16 -9.37 -11.51
N ASP A 71 3.93 -8.07 -11.29
CA ASP A 71 3.19 -7.26 -12.26
C ASP A 71 3.77 -5.86 -12.40
N SER A 72 4.33 -5.53 -13.58
CA SER A 72 4.80 -4.16 -13.88
C SER A 72 3.64 -3.13 -13.96
N SER A 73 2.40 -3.60 -14.00
CA SER A 73 1.17 -2.78 -13.94
C SER A 73 0.88 -2.25 -12.53
N TYR A 74 1.73 -2.51 -11.53
CA TYR A 74 1.66 -1.78 -10.26
C TYR A 74 1.77 -0.25 -10.49
N LYS A 75 2.46 0.19 -11.55
CA LYS A 75 2.49 1.59 -12.01
C LYS A 75 1.12 2.11 -12.48
N GLN A 76 0.31 1.22 -13.04
CA GLN A 76 -1.06 1.49 -13.49
C GLN A 76 -2.09 1.29 -12.38
N SER A 77 -1.73 0.56 -11.32
CA SER A 77 -2.57 0.39 -10.15
C SER A 77 -2.69 1.71 -9.39
N GLY A 78 -3.81 2.42 -9.60
CA GLY A 78 -4.16 3.64 -8.87
C GLY A 78 -4.03 3.49 -7.34
N SER A 79 -4.24 2.27 -6.84
CA SER A 79 -3.97 1.81 -5.47
C SER A 79 -2.66 2.33 -4.88
N LEU A 80 -1.52 2.00 -5.51
CA LEU A 80 -0.21 2.32 -4.96
C LEU A 80 0.12 3.80 -5.09
N ARG A 81 -0.23 4.40 -6.22
CA ARG A 81 -0.02 5.84 -6.47
C ARG A 81 -0.76 6.71 -5.46
N THR A 82 -2.00 6.39 -5.16
CA THR A 82 -2.77 7.11 -4.15
C THR A 82 -2.29 6.84 -2.74
N MET A 83 -1.84 5.62 -2.41
CA MET A 83 -1.21 5.35 -1.11
C MET A 83 0.05 6.20 -0.92
N LEU A 84 0.92 6.26 -1.93
CA LEU A 84 2.12 7.10 -1.90
C LEU A 84 1.77 8.59 -1.84
N GLY A 85 0.76 9.03 -2.59
CA GLY A 85 0.26 10.40 -2.54
C GLY A 85 -0.37 10.76 -1.20
N ALA A 86 -1.06 9.82 -0.56
CA ALA A 86 -1.62 10.00 0.78
C ALA A 86 -0.51 10.17 1.82
N LEU A 87 0.53 9.34 1.78
CA LEU A 87 1.70 9.46 2.65
C LEU A 87 2.46 10.78 2.42
N ASP A 88 2.53 11.26 1.18
CA ASP A 88 3.15 12.54 0.83
C ASP A 88 2.35 13.73 1.41
N ARG A 89 1.02 13.68 1.27
CA ARG A 89 0.10 14.67 1.86
C ARG A 89 0.12 14.64 3.39
N MET A 90 0.27 13.47 4.01
CA MET A 90 0.53 13.36 5.44
C MET A 90 1.88 13.97 5.83
N GLY A 91 2.91 13.73 5.02
CA GLY A 91 4.24 14.28 5.23
C GLY A 91 4.34 15.82 5.12
N THR A 92 3.40 16.44 4.42
CA THR A 92 3.28 17.92 4.34
C THR A 92 2.35 18.51 5.40
N GLY A 93 1.69 17.67 6.21
CA GLY A 93 0.65 18.10 7.15
C GLY A 93 -0.69 18.48 6.50
N SER A 94 -0.81 18.31 5.17
CA SER A 94 -2.03 18.63 4.41
C SER A 94 -3.14 17.60 4.59
N MET A 95 -2.82 16.42 5.14
CA MET A 95 -3.79 15.34 5.35
C MET A 95 -3.47 14.56 6.62
N THR A 96 -4.48 14.25 7.42
CA THR A 96 -4.31 13.43 8.63
C THR A 96 -4.25 11.94 8.30
N GLN A 97 -3.72 11.12 9.21
CA GLN A 97 -3.72 9.66 9.05
C GLN A 97 -5.14 9.10 8.89
N HIS A 98 -6.12 9.66 9.59
CA HIS A 98 -7.51 9.22 9.45
C HIS A 98 -8.03 9.50 8.03
N GLN A 99 -7.78 10.70 7.50
CA GLN A 99 -8.13 11.04 6.11
C GLN A 99 -7.39 10.16 5.10
N ALA A 100 -6.13 9.81 5.38
CA ALA A 100 -5.35 8.89 4.56
C ALA A 100 -5.93 7.48 4.57
N SER A 101 -6.30 6.98 5.74
CA SER A 101 -6.88 5.65 5.91
C SER A 101 -8.21 5.55 5.16
N VAL A 102 -9.08 6.57 5.25
CA VAL A 102 -10.33 6.63 4.48
C VAL A 102 -10.06 6.66 2.98
N ALA A 103 -9.13 7.50 2.50
CA ALA A 103 -8.83 7.60 1.07
C ALA A 103 -8.24 6.30 0.49
N VAL A 104 -7.33 5.66 1.21
CA VAL A 104 -6.71 4.39 0.79
C VAL A 104 -7.72 3.24 0.91
N GLY A 105 -8.49 3.18 1.99
CA GLY A 105 -9.52 2.15 2.21
C GLY A 105 -10.63 2.21 1.16
N GLN A 106 -11.08 3.42 0.80
CA GLN A 106 -12.09 3.61 -0.25
C GLN A 106 -11.57 3.17 -1.63
N GLN A 107 -10.30 3.42 -1.92
CA GLN A 107 -9.72 2.99 -3.19
C GLN A 107 -9.41 1.49 -3.24
N LEU A 108 -9.01 0.87 -2.13
CA LEU A 108 -8.91 -0.58 -2.04
C LEU A 108 -10.30 -1.23 -2.21
N HIS A 109 -11.34 -0.61 -1.66
CA HIS A 109 -12.71 -1.02 -1.90
C HIS A 109 -13.11 -0.89 -3.38
N ASP A 110 -12.79 0.22 -4.06
CA ASP A 110 -13.10 0.37 -5.49
C ASP A 110 -12.28 -0.54 -6.41
N VAL A 111 -11.05 -0.90 -6.04
CA VAL A 111 -10.18 -1.76 -6.87
C VAL A 111 -10.41 -3.25 -6.61
N TYR A 112 -10.77 -3.65 -5.38
CA TYR A 112 -10.85 -5.05 -4.98
C TYR A 112 -12.24 -5.52 -4.48
N ILE A 113 -13.13 -4.62 -4.03
CA ILE A 113 -14.47 -4.97 -3.48
C ILE A 113 -15.59 -4.67 -4.48
N LYS A 114 -15.43 -3.70 -5.39
CA LYS A 114 -16.22 -3.64 -6.61
C LYS A 114 -15.49 -4.37 -7.74
N PRO A 115 -15.80 -5.66 -8.02
CA PRO A 115 -15.49 -6.19 -9.33
C PRO A 115 -16.17 -5.27 -10.36
N ARG A 116 -15.51 -5.04 -11.50
CA ARG A 116 -16.12 -4.31 -12.60
C ARG A 116 -17.45 -4.99 -12.96
N LEU A 117 -18.56 -4.36 -12.58
CA LEU A 117 -19.83 -4.54 -13.29
C LEU A 117 -19.65 -3.81 -14.61
N GLY A 118 -19.16 -4.54 -15.61
CA GLY A 118 -18.86 -3.99 -16.93
C GLY A 118 -18.07 -4.92 -17.83
N GLU A 119 -18.37 -6.22 -17.82
CA GLU A 119 -18.15 -7.10 -18.98
C GLU A 119 -19.45 -7.90 -19.17
N GLU A 120 -20.48 -7.23 -19.67
CA GLU A 120 -21.58 -7.90 -20.37
C GLU A 120 -21.42 -7.57 -21.85
N HIS A 121 -21.34 -8.63 -22.64
CA HIS A 121 -21.17 -8.67 -24.08
C HIS A 121 -22.53 -8.70 -24.78
#